data_AF-A0A1F7BDD4-F1
#
_entry.id   AF-A0A1F7BDD4-F1
#
_cell.length_a   1.000
_cell.length_b   1.000
_cell.length_c   1.000
_cell.angle_alpha   90.00
_cell.angle_beta   90.00
_cell.angle_gamma   90.00
#
_symmetry.space_group_name_H-M   'P 1'
#
loop_
_entity.id
_entity.type
_entity.pdbx_description
1 polymer ?
#
loop_
_entity_poly.entity_id
_entity_poly.type
_entity_poly.pdbx_seq_one_letter_code
_entity_poly.pdbx_strand_id
1 'polypeptide(L)'
;MAVLHNVGARIEKIDQQIITLIEQRALLCQEALEEDSAALSAEHEMEIVGLWGSEAEHRGLDEMGMERICKAILAFCKKMGES
;
A
#
# COMPACT_ATOMS: atom_id res chain seq x y z
N MET A 1 -15.59 7.59 -30.67
CA MET A 1 -14.32 7.15 -30.03
C MET A 1 -13.87 8.04 -28.86
N ALA A 2 -14.74 8.87 -28.24
CA ALA A 2 -14.33 9.81 -27.18
C ALA A 2 -14.41 9.24 -25.74
N VAL A 3 -15.20 8.20 -25.49
CA VAL A 3 -15.47 7.68 -24.14
C VAL A 3 -14.27 6.91 -23.55
N LEU A 4 -13.52 6.17 -24.39
CA LEU A 4 -12.32 5.45 -23.98
C LEU A 4 -11.19 6.38 -23.53
N HIS A 5 -11.07 7.57 -24.14
CA HIS A 5 -10.09 8.58 -23.75
C HIS A 5 -10.36 9.17 -22.34
N ASN A 6 -11.62 9.23 -21.89
CA ASN A 6 -11.95 9.78 -20.58
C ASN A 6 -11.70 8.78 -19.45
N VAL A 7 -12.11 7.52 -19.62
CA VAL A 7 -11.91 6.48 -18.60
C VAL A 7 -10.42 6.19 -18.41
N GLY A 8 -9.64 6.11 -19.49
CA GLY A 8 -8.19 5.92 -19.42
C GLY A 8 -7.49 7.02 -18.62
N ALA A 9 -7.81 8.29 -18.89
CA ALA A 9 -7.23 9.42 -18.14
C ALA A 9 -7.62 9.43 -16.65
N ARG A 10 -8.83 8.95 -16.32
CA ARG A 10 -9.26 8.82 -14.92
C ARG A 10 -8.52 7.71 -14.20
N ILE A 11 -8.26 6.59 -14.87
CA ILE A 11 -7.45 5.48 -14.33
C ILE A 11 -6.02 5.97 -14.10
N GLU A 12 -5.40 6.62 -15.10
CA GLU A 12 -4.05 7.17 -14.97
C GLU A 12 -3.93 8.13 -13.77
N LYS A 13 -4.94 8.99 -13.56
CA LYS A 13 -4.97 9.86 -12.39
C LYS A 13 -5.04 9.08 -11.07
N ILE A 14 -5.81 7.99 -11.02
CA ILE A 14 -5.87 7.12 -9.84
C ILE A 14 -4.52 6.44 -9.63
N ASP A 15 -3.87 5.95 -10.68
CA ASP A 15 -2.57 5.31 -10.59
C ASP A 15 -1.50 6.29 -10.05
N GLN A 16 -1.52 7.54 -10.51
CA GLN A 16 -0.66 8.60 -9.97
C GLN A 16 -0.91 8.84 -8.48
N GLN A 17 -2.18 8.87 -8.06
CA GLN A 17 -2.54 9.01 -6.64
C GLN A 17 -2.06 7.81 -5.81
N ILE A 18 -2.19 6.59 -6.32
CA ILE A 18 -1.71 5.38 -5.67
C ILE A 18 -0.19 5.46 -5.48
N ILE A 19 0.55 5.87 -6.51
CA ILE A 19 2.02 5.99 -6.45
C ILE A 19 2.43 7.01 -5.38
N THR A 20 1.82 8.21 -5.36
CA THR A 20 2.10 9.23 -4.33
C THR A 20 1.77 8.73 -2.92
N LEU A 21 0.67 8.00 -2.74
CA LEU A 21 0.31 7.45 -1.43
C LEU A 21 1.27 6.34 -0.98
N ILE A 22 1.77 5.52 -1.90
CA ILE A 22 2.79 4.51 -1.60
C ILE A 22 4.11 5.16 -1.19
N GLU A 23 4.52 6.23 -1.87
CA GLU A 23 5.71 7.02 -1.51
C GLU A 23 5.58 7.62 -0.11
N GLN A 24 4.47 8.29 0.19
CA GLN A 24 4.20 8.85 1.52
C GLN A 24 4.21 7.77 2.61
N ARG A 25 3.61 6.62 2.34
CA ARG A 25 3.62 5.48 3.27
C ARG A 25 5.04 4.96 3.50
N ALA A 26 5.88 4.92 2.47
CA ALA A 26 7.26 4.49 2.62
C ALA A 26 8.09 5.46 3.47
N LEU A 27 7.91 6.78 3.29
CA LEU A 27 8.55 7.79 4.15
C LEU A 27 8.11 7.65 5.61
N LEU A 28 6.81 7.49 5.88
CA LEU A 28 6.31 7.25 7.23
C LEU A 28 6.86 5.96 7.86
N CYS A 29 7.05 4.91 7.05
CA CYS A 29 7.69 3.69 7.51
C CYS A 29 9.16 3.90 7.88
N GLN A 30 9.89 4.75 7.15
CA GLN A 30 11.27 5.12 7.49
C GLN A 30 11.32 5.92 8.79
N GLU A 31 10.49 6.96 8.91
CA GLU A 31 10.37 7.76 10.15
C GLU A 31 10.08 6.86 11.36
N ALA A 32 9.14 5.92 11.21
CA ALA A 32 8.83 4.96 12.28
C ALA A 32 10.01 4.03 12.64
N LEU A 33 10.82 3.61 11.66
CA LEU A 33 12.01 2.79 11.89
C LEU A 33 13.17 3.55 12.53
N GLU A 34 13.28 4.85 12.24
CA GLU A 34 14.25 5.75 12.89
C GLU A 34 13.91 5.94 14.38
N GLU A 35 12.63 6.01 14.71
CA GLU A 35 12.14 6.10 16.10
C GLU A 35 12.17 4.75 16.84
N ASP A 36 11.78 3.67 16.17
CA ASP A 36 11.73 2.32 16.71
C ASP A 36 12.09 1.28 15.63
N SER A 37 13.26 0.65 15.77
CA SER A 37 13.69 -0.44 14.88
C SER A 37 12.75 -1.65 14.83
N ALA A 38 11.82 -1.79 15.80
CA ALA A 38 10.78 -2.81 15.80
C ALA A 38 9.43 -2.34 15.22
N ALA A 39 9.33 -1.10 14.73
CA ALA A 39 8.09 -0.52 14.19
C ALA A 39 7.48 -1.36 13.07
N LEU A 40 8.31 -2.03 12.25
CA LEU A 40 7.87 -2.98 11.21
C LEU A 40 8.21 -4.43 11.55
N SER A 41 7.99 -4.83 12.80
CA SER A 41 8.10 -6.23 13.23
C SER A 41 7.11 -7.14 12.48
N ALA A 42 7.38 -8.45 12.50
CA ALA A 42 6.49 -9.43 11.91
C ALA A 42 5.07 -9.39 12.52
N GLU A 43 4.94 -9.03 13.80
CA GLU A 43 3.65 -8.89 14.47
C GLU A 43 2.86 -7.70 13.92
N HIS A 44 3.48 -6.51 13.84
CA HIS A 44 2.83 -5.34 13.24
C HIS A 44 2.49 -5.57 11.77
N GLU A 45 3.34 -6.27 11.01
CA GLU A 45 3.02 -6.64 9.63
C GLU A 45 1.78 -7.52 9.52
N MET A 46 1.62 -8.49 10.42
CA MET A 46 0.43 -9.34 10.46
C MET A 46 -0.83 -8.51 10.75
N GLU A 47 -0.77 -7.57 11.69
CA GLU A 47 -1.89 -6.68 11.99
C GLU A 47 -2.26 -5.79 10.79
N ILE A 48 -1.26 -5.21 10.12
CA ILE A 48 -1.47 -4.37 8.93
C ILE A 48 -2.10 -5.18 7.79
N VAL A 49 -1.61 -6.40 7.54
CA VAL A 49 -2.18 -7.30 6.52
C VAL A 49 -3.62 -7.67 6.87
N GLY A 50 -3.89 -8.02 8.14
CA GLY A 50 -5.24 -8.33 8.61
C GLY A 50 -6.21 -7.18 8.42
N LEU A 51 -5.79 -5.94 8.72
CA LEU A 51 -6.58 -4.74 8.47
C LEU A 51 -6.95 -4.60 6.98
N TRP A 52 -5.99 -4.81 6.08
CA TRP A 52 -6.24 -4.73 4.63
C TRP A 52 -7.20 -5.81 4.14
N GLY A 53 -7.09 -7.03 4.68
CA GLY A 53 -8.03 -8.13 4.39
C GLY A 53 -9.45 -7.79 4.85
N SER A 54 -9.62 -7.36 6.10
CA SER A 54 -10.94 -6.98 6.65
C SER A 54 -11.57 -5.80 5.91
N GLU A 55 -10.79 -4.78 5.56
CA GLU A 55 -11.30 -3.64 4.77
C GLU A 55 -11.68 -4.05 3.34
N ALA A 56 -10.93 -4.98 2.74
CA ALA A 56 -11.27 -5.54 1.44
C ALA A 56 -12.60 -6.28 1.48
N GLU A 57 -12.77 -7.18 2.46
CA GLU A 57 -14.02 -7.91 2.68
C GLU A 57 -15.20 -6.94 2.88
N HIS A 58 -15.05 -5.95 3.75
CA HIS A 58 -16.08 -4.94 4.02
C HIS A 58 -16.52 -4.17 2.75
N ARG A 59 -15.61 -3.99 1.79
CA ARG A 59 -15.85 -3.28 0.54
C ARG A 59 -16.23 -4.20 -0.62
N GLY A 60 -16.35 -5.50 -0.39
CA GLY A 60 -16.64 -6.49 -1.42
C GLY A 60 -15.49 -6.71 -2.42
N LEU A 61 -14.25 -6.48 -2.00
CA LEU A 61 -13.02 -6.73 -2.77
C LEU A 61 -12.45 -8.12 -2.44
N ASP A 62 -11.55 -8.61 -3.31
CA ASP A 62 -10.82 -9.87 -3.07
C ASP A 62 -9.84 -9.70 -1.90
N GLU A 63 -10.18 -10.28 -0.75
CA GLU A 63 -9.39 -10.27 0.48
C GLU A 63 -7.94 -10.72 0.22
N MET A 64 -7.78 -11.92 -0.38
CA MET A 64 -6.45 -12.47 -0.64
C MET A 64 -5.66 -11.63 -1.64
N GLY A 65 -6.33 -11.03 -2.62
CA GLY A 65 -5.71 -10.09 -3.55
C GLY A 65 -5.19 -8.85 -2.84
N MET A 66 -6.00 -8.27 -1.95
CA MET A 66 -5.64 -7.07 -1.20
C MET A 66 -4.49 -7.34 -0.20
N GLU A 67 -4.49 -8.50 0.46
CA GLU A 67 -3.37 -8.89 1.30
C GLU A 67 -2.04 -8.99 0.53
N ARG A 68 -2.06 -9.53 -0.70
CA ARG A 68 -0.85 -9.62 -1.54
C ARG A 68 -0.34 -8.23 -1.92
N ILE A 69 -1.24 -7.30 -2.24
CA ILE A 69 -0.88 -5.90 -2.53
C ILE A 69 -0.25 -5.28 -1.27
N CYS A 70 -0.87 -5.46 -0.10
CA CYS A 70 -0.35 -4.98 1.18
C CYS A 70 1.08 -5.48 1.44
N LYS A 71 1.30 -6.80 1.31
CA LYS A 71 2.61 -7.44 1.49
C LYS A 71 3.66 -6.89 0.51
N ALA A 72 3.28 -6.62 -0.74
CA ALA A 72 4.18 -6.02 -1.73
C ALA A 72 4.57 -4.58 -1.36
N ILE A 73 3.62 -3.77 -0.88
CA ILE A 73 3.88 -2.40 -0.43
C ILE A 73 4.76 -2.40 0.84
N LEU A 74 4.51 -3.28 1.80
CA LEU A 74 5.36 -3.45 2.98
C LEU A 74 6.80 -3.81 2.61
N ALA A 75 6.99 -4.73 1.67
CA ALA A 75 8.31 -5.08 1.14
C ALA A 75 9.00 -3.90 0.45
N PHE A 76 8.25 -3.05 -0.25
CA PHE A 76 8.76 -1.82 -0.84
C PHE A 76 9.22 -0.81 0.22
N CYS A 77 8.42 -0.58 1.27
CA CYS A 77 8.78 0.34 2.36
C CYS A 77 10.07 -0.08 3.06
N LYS A 78 10.26 -1.38 3.31
CA LYS A 78 11.50 -1.91 3.91
C LYS A 78 12.74 -1.68 3.06
N LYS A 79 12.64 -1.88 1.75
CA LYS A 79 13.76 -1.67 0.81
C LYS A 79 14.17 -0.21 0.68
N MET A 80 13.21 0.71 0.76
CA MET A 80 13.51 2.14 0.67
C MET A 80 14.39 2.59 1.85
N GLY A 81 14.24 1.99 3.03
CA GLY A 81 15.09 2.27 4.20
C GLY A 81 16.52 1.68 4.12
N GLU A 82 16.81 0.81 3.15
CA GLU A 82 18.13 0.21 2.94
C GLU A 82 19.00 0.98 1.92
N SER A 83 18.46 2.02 1.27
CA SER A 83 19.11 2.81 0.21
C SER A 83 19.63 4.15 0.73
#